data_AF-A0A0C2SBW5-F1
#
_entry.id   AF-A0A0C2SBW5-F1
#
_cell.length_a   1.000
_cell.length_b   1.000
_cell.length_c   1.000
_cell.angle_alpha   90.00
_cell.angle_beta   90.00
_cell.angle_gamma   90.00
#
_symmetry.space_group_name_H-M   'P 1'
#
loop_
_entity.id
_entity.type
_entity.pdbx_description
1 polymer ?
#
loop_
_entity_poly.entity_id
_entity_poly.type
_entity_poly.pdbx_seq_one_letter_code
_entity_poly.pdbx_strand_id
1 'polypeptide(L)'
;VIDALDECKEWQKLWKFLKMINGWKIGQCHLLVTSRKEQVIVNSLQHLEHEEIDLTLMPVDDDIKNYIDEMLEESVELAELEVETKQHIKGLLKEKANGMFRWVACQIVALERCSSSMVALKKTLEMLPKDLETTYDQILERIHAADATHAMKLLHWLVFALEPLQMEELAIVVQIDVKKNALDPNERLGSPKDILKICSSLVTV
;
A
#
# COMPACT_ATOMS: atom_id res chain seq x y z
N VAL A 1 3.49 -13.25 15.56
CA VAL A 1 3.84 -12.75 14.21
C VAL A 1 4.60 -11.46 14.38
N ILE A 2 5.70 -11.26 13.64
CA ILE A 2 6.45 -10.01 13.55
C ILE A 2 6.45 -9.64 12.08
N ASP A 3 5.89 -8.48 11.75
CA ASP A 3 5.76 -8.01 10.37
C ASP A 3 6.80 -6.93 10.07
N ALA A 4 7.30 -6.90 8.83
CA ALA A 4 8.27 -5.94 8.31
C ALA A 4 9.46 -5.70 9.25
N LEU A 5 10.17 -6.78 9.60
CA LEU A 5 11.27 -6.75 10.57
C LEU A 5 12.36 -5.72 10.23
N ASP A 6 12.61 -5.51 8.93
CA ASP A 6 13.56 -4.54 8.40
C ASP A 6 13.24 -3.08 8.77
N GLU A 7 11.97 -2.76 9.08
CA GLU A 7 11.56 -1.42 9.52
C GLU A 7 11.80 -1.19 11.03
N CYS A 8 12.26 -2.22 11.77
CA CYS A 8 12.49 -2.13 13.20
C CYS A 8 13.80 -1.40 13.54
N LYS A 9 13.69 -0.11 13.89
CA LYS A 9 14.83 0.71 14.35
C LYS A 9 15.51 0.19 15.63
N GLU A 10 14.77 -0.54 16.47
CA GLU A 10 15.28 -1.12 17.71
C GLU A 10 15.71 -2.59 17.56
N TRP A 11 16.22 -2.95 16.37
CA TRP A 11 16.65 -4.31 16.01
C TRP A 11 17.43 -5.06 17.10
N GLN A 12 18.37 -4.39 17.77
CA GLN A 12 19.19 -5.01 18.81
C GLN A 12 18.38 -5.51 20.02
N LYS A 13 17.32 -4.77 20.41
CA LYS A 13 16.42 -5.16 21.50
C LYS A 13 15.54 -6.33 21.06
N LEU A 14 14.98 -6.22 19.86
CA LEU A 14 14.15 -7.27 19.27
C LEU A 14 14.94 -8.57 19.11
N TRP A 15 16.20 -8.50 18.66
CA TRP A 15 17.07 -9.66 18.52
C TRP A 15 17.32 -10.38 19.85
N LYS A 16 17.53 -9.63 20.94
CA LYS A 16 17.66 -10.22 22.29
C LYS A 16 16.37 -10.92 22.71
N PHE A 17 15.22 -10.32 22.41
CA PHE A 17 13.90 -10.88 22.69
C PHE A 17 13.65 -12.17 21.89
N LEU A 18 14.00 -12.19 20.61
CA LEU A 18 13.90 -13.39 19.75
C LEU A 18 14.75 -14.54 20.28
N LYS A 19 16.00 -14.28 20.68
CA LYS A 19 16.86 -15.28 21.32
C LYS A 19 16.28 -15.81 22.62
N MET A 20 15.68 -14.94 23.43
CA MET A 20 15.04 -15.33 24.68
C MET A 20 13.86 -16.27 24.43
N ILE A 21 12.96 -15.92 23.49
CA ILE A 21 11.82 -16.77 23.12
C ILE A 21 12.30 -18.13 22.61
N ASN A 22 13.29 -18.15 21.71
CA ASN A 22 13.84 -19.40 21.20
C ASN A 22 14.40 -20.29 22.31
N GLY A 23 15.00 -19.67 23.34
CA GLY A 23 15.52 -20.37 24.52
C GLY A 23 14.45 -20.98 25.42
N TRP A 24 13.19 -20.52 25.35
CA TRP A 24 12.12 -21.01 26.22
C TRP A 24 11.69 -22.45 25.91
N LYS A 25 11.99 -22.97 24.71
CA LYS A 25 11.61 -24.32 24.27
C LYS A 25 10.13 -24.64 24.51
N ILE A 26 9.26 -23.64 24.35
CA ILE A 26 7.81 -23.80 24.51
C ILE A 26 7.26 -24.39 23.21
N GLY A 27 6.89 -25.68 23.24
CA GLY A 27 6.43 -26.41 22.05
C GLY A 27 5.12 -25.91 21.41
N GLN A 28 4.45 -24.92 22.02
CA GLN A 28 3.21 -24.31 21.51
C GLN A 28 3.42 -22.86 21.03
N CYS A 29 4.66 -22.36 21.01
CA CYS A 29 4.97 -21.01 20.54
C CYS A 29 5.58 -21.08 19.14
N HIS A 30 4.83 -20.59 18.14
CA HIS A 30 5.30 -20.46 16.77
C HIS A 30 5.53 -18.99 16.44
N LEU A 31 6.66 -18.70 15.80
CA LEU A 31 7.02 -17.36 15.38
C LEU A 31 7.04 -17.30 13.85
N LEU A 32 6.18 -16.45 13.29
CA LEU A 32 6.25 -16.02 11.90
C LEU A 32 6.89 -14.63 11.86
N VAL A 33 7.91 -14.47 11.03
CA VAL A 33 8.61 -13.20 10.81
C VAL A 33 8.62 -12.90 9.32
N THR A 34 8.22 -11.70 8.93
CA THR A 34 8.36 -11.20 7.55
C THR A 34 9.44 -10.11 7.52
N SER A 35 10.17 -10.02 6.41
CA SER A 35 11.27 -9.06 6.25
C SER A 35 11.68 -8.95 4.79
N ARG A 36 12.24 -7.81 4.39
CA ARG A 36 13.15 -7.78 3.23
C ARG A 36 14.40 -8.61 3.51
N LYS A 37 15.02 -9.12 2.44
CA LYS A 37 16.24 -9.94 2.49
C LYS A 37 17.50 -9.09 2.72
N GLU A 38 17.52 -8.34 3.83
CA GLU A 38 18.68 -7.54 4.20
C GLU A 38 19.75 -8.40 4.88
N GLN A 39 21.02 -8.19 4.51
CA GLN A 39 22.12 -9.02 4.98
C GLN A 39 22.25 -9.06 6.50
N VAL A 40 21.94 -7.96 7.20
CA VAL A 40 21.98 -7.88 8.67
C VAL A 40 20.96 -8.82 9.32
N ILE A 41 19.79 -8.96 8.69
CA ILE A 41 18.69 -9.80 9.18
C ILE A 41 19.01 -11.27 8.91
N VAL A 42 19.42 -11.59 7.67
CA VAL A 42 19.86 -12.93 7.27
C VAL A 42 20.99 -13.43 8.19
N ASN A 43 22.02 -12.61 8.40
CA ASN A 43 23.16 -12.94 9.26
C ASN A 43 22.79 -13.13 10.73
N SER A 44 21.68 -12.55 11.18
CA SER A 44 21.23 -12.76 12.55
C SER A 44 20.42 -14.04 12.65
N LEU A 45 19.41 -14.18 11.79
CA LEU A 45 18.48 -15.31 11.78
C LEU A 45 19.16 -16.65 11.50
N GLN A 46 20.28 -16.70 10.78
CA GLN A 46 21.06 -17.94 10.55
C GLN A 46 21.46 -18.68 11.85
N HIS A 47 21.46 -17.99 13.00
CA HIS A 47 21.78 -18.57 14.31
C HIS A 47 20.57 -19.19 15.03
N LEU A 48 19.38 -19.08 14.45
CA LEU A 48 18.14 -19.69 14.94
C LEU A 48 17.76 -20.83 14.00
N GLU A 49 17.23 -21.90 14.56
CA GLU A 49 16.58 -22.94 13.76
C GLU A 49 15.25 -22.37 13.25
N HIS A 50 15.14 -22.22 11.93
CA HIS A 50 13.96 -21.67 11.27
C HIS A 50 13.82 -22.21 9.85
N GLU A 51 12.60 -22.19 9.35
CA GLU A 51 12.32 -22.35 7.92
C GLU A 51 12.24 -20.96 7.28
N GLU A 52 12.92 -20.79 6.14
CA GLU A 52 12.88 -19.56 5.35
C GLU A 52 12.01 -19.77 4.10
N ILE A 53 11.10 -18.84 3.85
CA ILE A 53 10.31 -18.78 2.61
C ILE A 53 10.73 -17.51 1.88
N ASP A 54 11.41 -17.67 0.75
CA ASP A 54 11.81 -16.55 -0.10
C ASP A 54 10.75 -16.26 -1.17
N LEU A 55 9.93 -15.24 -0.91
CA LEU A 55 8.88 -14.82 -1.83
C LEU A 55 9.43 -14.23 -3.14
N THR A 56 10.70 -13.82 -3.19
CA THR A 56 11.31 -13.26 -4.42
C THR A 56 11.61 -14.32 -5.48
N LEU A 57 11.66 -15.59 -5.07
CA LEU A 57 11.86 -16.73 -5.97
C LEU A 57 10.54 -17.32 -6.48
N MET A 58 9.40 -16.82 -6.01
CA MET A 58 8.09 -17.32 -6.41
C MET A 58 7.69 -16.74 -7.78
N PRO A 59 7.21 -17.57 -8.73
CA PRO A 59 6.78 -17.11 -10.04
C PRO A 59 5.39 -16.43 -9.93
N VAL A 60 5.36 -15.17 -9.51
CA VAL A 60 4.12 -14.40 -9.31
C VAL A 60 3.60 -13.72 -10.58
N ASP A 61 4.33 -13.78 -11.69
CA ASP A 61 3.96 -13.06 -12.93
C ASP A 61 2.63 -13.51 -13.52
N ASP A 62 2.27 -14.79 -13.38
CA ASP A 62 0.99 -15.31 -13.84
C ASP A 62 -0.15 -14.90 -12.90
N ASP A 63 0.11 -14.82 -11.59
CA ASP A 63 -0.87 -14.32 -10.62
C ASP A 63 -1.12 -12.82 -10.82
N ILE A 64 -0.07 -12.04 -11.09
CA ILE A 64 -0.18 -10.62 -11.46
C ILE A 64 -0.99 -10.47 -12.75
N LYS A 65 -0.75 -11.32 -13.74
CA LYS A 65 -1.51 -11.31 -14.99
C LYS A 65 -2.99 -11.58 -14.74
N ASN A 66 -3.31 -12.57 -13.92
CA ASN A 66 -4.69 -12.91 -13.55
C ASN A 66 -5.36 -11.74 -12.80
N TYR A 67 -4.64 -11.11 -11.87
CA TYR A 67 -5.10 -9.92 -11.17
C TYR A 67 -5.39 -8.76 -12.12
N ILE A 68 -4.52 -8.50 -13.11
CA ILE A 68 -4.77 -7.46 -14.12
C ILE A 68 -6.02 -7.80 -14.93
N ASP A 69 -6.17 -9.06 -15.35
CA ASP A 69 -7.33 -9.51 -16.13
C ASP A 69 -8.64 -9.29 -15.36
N GLU A 70 -8.68 -9.71 -14.10
CA GLU A 70 -9.83 -9.53 -13.21
C GLU A 70 -10.19 -8.04 -13.07
N MET A 71 -9.22 -7.20 -12.75
CA MET A 71 -9.45 -5.77 -12.56
C MET A 71 -9.88 -5.03 -13.84
N LEU A 72 -9.41 -5.45 -15.02
CA LEU A 72 -9.82 -4.85 -16.30
C LEU A 72 -11.26 -5.23 -16.69
N GLU A 73 -11.82 -6.29 -16.13
CA GLU A 73 -13.19 -6.73 -16.38
C GLU A 73 -14.17 -6.30 -15.26
N GLU A 74 -13.73 -6.23 -14.00
CA GLU A 74 -14.58 -5.83 -12.88
C GLU A 74 -14.76 -4.32 -12.76
N SER A 75 -13.77 -3.54 -13.21
CA SER A 75 -13.82 -2.08 -13.16
C SER A 75 -14.83 -1.54 -14.18
N VAL A 76 -15.87 -0.85 -13.71
CA VAL A 76 -16.90 -0.24 -14.59
C VAL A 76 -16.27 0.71 -15.60
N GLU A 77 -15.24 1.44 -15.18
CA GLU A 77 -14.51 2.42 -15.98
C GLU A 77 -13.64 1.77 -17.06
N LEU A 78 -13.07 0.58 -16.80
CA LEU A 78 -12.13 -0.09 -17.71
C LEU A 78 -12.78 -1.20 -18.54
N ALA A 79 -13.90 -1.77 -18.08
CA ALA A 79 -14.59 -2.87 -18.74
C ALA A 79 -15.06 -2.52 -20.15
N GLU A 80 -15.44 -1.25 -20.39
CA GLU A 80 -15.91 -0.74 -21.68
C GLU A 80 -14.78 -0.41 -22.67
N LEU A 81 -13.51 -0.51 -22.27
CA LEU A 81 -12.39 -0.26 -23.17
C LEU A 81 -12.31 -1.33 -24.26
N GLU A 82 -11.91 -0.89 -25.46
CA GLU A 82 -11.70 -1.79 -26.60
C GLU A 82 -10.68 -2.89 -26.24
N VAL A 83 -10.92 -4.09 -26.79
CA VAL A 83 -10.08 -5.28 -26.53
C VAL A 83 -8.60 -4.99 -26.80
N GLU A 84 -8.28 -4.27 -27.88
CA GLU A 84 -6.90 -3.90 -28.21
C GLU A 84 -6.27 -3.01 -27.12
N THR A 85 -7.03 -2.06 -26.57
CA THR A 85 -6.58 -1.18 -25.49
C THR A 85 -6.35 -1.97 -24.20
N LYS A 86 -7.27 -2.89 -23.84
CA LYS A 86 -7.09 -3.77 -22.68
C LYS A 86 -5.84 -4.64 -22.81
N GLN A 87 -5.59 -5.22 -24.00
CA GLN A 87 -4.38 -6.01 -24.26
C GLN A 87 -3.11 -5.15 -24.13
N HIS A 88 -3.15 -3.91 -24.60
CA HIS A 88 -2.02 -2.99 -24.47
C HIS A 88 -1.73 -2.64 -23.01
N ILE A 89 -2.76 -2.30 -22.22
CA ILE A 89 -2.64 -2.04 -20.78
C ILE A 89 -2.05 -3.26 -20.08
N LYS A 90 -2.61 -4.45 -20.34
CA LYS A 90 -2.16 -5.70 -19.75
C LYS A 90 -0.68 -5.99 -20.03
N GLY A 91 -0.27 -5.83 -21.28
CA GLY A 91 1.12 -6.05 -21.69
C GLY A 91 2.08 -5.13 -20.93
N LEU A 92 1.77 -3.83 -20.89
CA LEU A 92 2.59 -2.83 -20.21
C LEU A 92 2.65 -3.03 -18.70
N LEU A 93 1.51 -3.27 -18.05
CA LEU A 93 1.47 -3.47 -16.61
C LEU A 93 2.19 -4.76 -16.21
N LYS A 94 2.01 -5.85 -16.96
CA LYS A 94 2.74 -7.10 -16.72
C LYS A 94 4.26 -6.90 -16.84
N GLU A 95 4.71 -6.26 -17.91
CA GLU A 95 6.14 -6.02 -18.15
C GLU A 95 6.79 -5.20 -17.03
N LYS A 96 6.08 -4.18 -16.54
CA LYS A 96 6.61 -3.23 -15.56
C LYS A 96 6.33 -3.60 -14.09
N ALA A 97 5.45 -4.56 -13.83
CA ALA A 97 5.05 -4.92 -12.46
C ALA A 97 6.24 -5.35 -11.60
N ASN A 98 7.21 -6.07 -12.18
CA ASN A 98 8.41 -6.56 -11.49
C ASN A 98 8.06 -7.24 -10.14
N GLY A 99 7.06 -8.13 -10.15
CA GLY A 99 6.59 -8.85 -8.96
C GLY A 99 5.73 -8.03 -7.97
N MET A 100 5.43 -6.75 -8.26
CA MET A 100 4.72 -5.86 -7.33
C MET A 100 3.22 -5.72 -7.64
N PHE A 101 2.37 -6.50 -6.96
CA PHE A 101 0.92 -6.34 -7.02
C PHE A 101 0.46 -4.92 -6.66
N ARG A 102 1.05 -4.33 -5.61
CA ARG A 102 0.70 -2.99 -5.17
C ARG A 102 0.98 -1.94 -6.23
N TRP A 103 2.06 -2.10 -7.00
CA TRP A 103 2.37 -1.19 -8.10
C TRP A 103 1.28 -1.26 -9.16
N VAL A 104 0.89 -2.47 -9.56
CA VAL A 104 -0.19 -2.71 -10.53
C VAL A 104 -1.51 -2.12 -10.04
N ALA A 105 -1.90 -2.39 -8.80
CA ALA A 105 -3.13 -1.84 -8.20
C ALA A 105 -3.16 -0.30 -8.25
N CYS A 106 -2.05 0.37 -7.94
CA CYS A 106 -1.95 1.83 -8.06
C CYS A 106 -2.11 2.31 -9.51
N GLN A 107 -1.55 1.59 -10.49
CA GLN A 107 -1.69 1.96 -11.89
C GLN A 107 -3.11 1.76 -12.40
N ILE A 108 -3.80 0.71 -11.97
CA ILE A 108 -5.20 0.47 -12.33
C ILE A 108 -6.08 1.63 -11.86
N VAL A 109 -5.96 2.04 -10.60
CA VAL A 109 -6.69 3.22 -10.08
C VAL A 109 -6.35 4.50 -10.84
N ALA A 110 -5.10 4.65 -11.29
CA ALA A 110 -4.71 5.80 -12.11
C ALA A 110 -5.36 5.77 -13.50
N LEU A 111 -5.49 4.58 -14.11
CA LEU A 111 -6.13 4.38 -15.42
C LEU A 111 -7.65 4.56 -15.35
N GLU A 112 -8.30 4.08 -14.28
CA GLU A 112 -9.74 4.28 -14.03
C GLU A 112 -10.11 5.76 -14.07
N ARG A 113 -9.28 6.62 -13.49
CA ARG A 113 -9.52 8.08 -13.44
C ARG A 113 -9.40 8.77 -14.79
N CYS A 114 -8.73 8.17 -15.77
CA CYS A 114 -8.51 8.77 -17.08
C CYS A 114 -9.12 7.95 -18.23
N SER A 115 -9.88 6.90 -17.93
CA SER A 115 -10.50 5.99 -18.90
C SER A 115 -11.44 6.70 -19.87
N SER A 116 -12.10 7.79 -19.44
CA SER A 116 -13.03 8.56 -20.27
C SER A 116 -12.37 9.35 -21.41
N SER A 117 -11.03 9.45 -21.43
CA SER A 117 -10.29 10.15 -22.48
C SER A 117 -9.12 9.33 -22.96
N MET A 118 -9.20 8.83 -24.21
CA MET A 118 -8.13 8.05 -24.82
C MET A 118 -6.79 8.79 -24.88
N VAL A 119 -6.81 10.13 -24.99
CA VAL A 119 -5.60 10.94 -24.95
C VAL A 119 -4.97 10.91 -23.55
N ALA A 120 -5.79 11.07 -22.50
CA ALA A 120 -5.32 11.01 -21.12
C ALA A 120 -4.84 9.61 -20.72
N LEU A 121 -5.55 8.56 -21.18
CA LEU A 121 -5.20 7.16 -20.97
C LEU A 121 -3.82 6.85 -21.56
N LYS A 122 -3.60 7.17 -22.84
CA LYS A 122 -2.30 6.97 -23.51
C LYS A 122 -1.17 7.72 -22.81
N LYS A 123 -1.40 8.98 -22.45
CA LYS A 123 -0.42 9.77 -21.69
C LYS A 123 -0.09 9.13 -20.34
N THR A 124 -1.08 8.56 -19.65
CA THR A 124 -0.87 7.87 -18.37
C THR A 124 -0.02 6.61 -18.54
N LEU A 125 -0.27 5.84 -19.60
CA LEU A 125 0.52 4.64 -19.94
C LEU A 125 1.99 4.98 -20.31
N GLU A 126 2.22 6.12 -20.96
CA GLU A 126 3.57 6.61 -21.27
C GLU A 126 4.34 7.05 -20.01
N MET A 127 3.63 7.60 -19.01
CA MET A 127 4.21 8.15 -17.78
C MET A 127 4.18 7.19 -16.59
N LEU A 128 4.01 5.88 -16.84
CA LEU A 128 3.98 4.89 -15.76
C LEU A 128 5.27 4.93 -14.93
N PRO A 129 5.16 5.03 -13.59
CA PRO A 129 6.31 5.10 -12.70
C PRO A 129 7.13 3.81 -12.72
N LYS A 130 8.44 3.92 -12.49
CA LYS A 130 9.37 2.77 -12.49
C LYS A 130 9.23 1.84 -11.28
N ASP A 131 8.81 2.37 -10.14
CA ASP A 131 8.77 1.68 -8.86
C ASP A 131 7.66 2.22 -7.95
N LEU A 132 7.45 1.56 -6.81
CA LEU A 132 6.47 1.99 -5.81
C LEU A 132 6.81 3.35 -5.19
N GLU A 133 8.08 3.67 -4.99
CA GLU A 133 8.51 4.96 -4.44
C GLU A 133 8.04 6.12 -5.33
N THR A 134 8.39 6.08 -6.62
CA THR A 134 7.93 7.07 -7.60
C THR A 134 6.41 7.08 -7.74
N THR A 135 5.76 5.92 -7.58
CA THR A 135 4.29 5.82 -7.58
C THR A 135 3.69 6.60 -6.41
N TYR A 136 4.23 6.44 -5.21
CA TYR A 136 3.75 7.16 -4.03
C TYR A 136 4.05 8.66 -4.10
N ASP A 137 5.23 9.05 -4.60
CA ASP A 137 5.55 10.47 -4.85
C ASP A 137 4.49 11.11 -5.76
N GLN A 138 4.18 10.47 -6.89
CA GLN A 138 3.16 10.99 -7.81
C GLN A 138 1.76 11.02 -7.17
N ILE A 139 1.40 10.05 -6.33
CA ILE A 139 0.10 10.06 -5.64
C ILE A 139 0.03 11.21 -4.65
N LEU A 140 1.08 11.43 -3.87
CA LEU A 140 1.16 12.50 -2.88
C LEU A 140 1.19 13.88 -3.55
N GLU A 141 1.92 14.05 -4.65
CA GLU A 141 1.97 15.29 -5.44
C GLU A 141 0.62 15.65 -6.08
N ARG A 142 -0.25 14.67 -6.34
CA ARG A 142 -1.60 14.90 -6.87
C ARG A 142 -2.59 15.37 -5.82
N ILE A 143 -2.28 15.26 -4.52
CA ILE A 143 -3.15 15.75 -3.46
C ILE A 143 -3.21 17.27 -3.57
N HIS A 144 -4.42 17.82 -3.67
CA HIS A 144 -4.59 19.25 -3.80
C HIS A 144 -4.05 19.97 -2.56
N ALA A 145 -3.43 21.15 -2.74
CA ALA A 145 -2.77 21.86 -1.65
C ALA A 145 -3.73 22.19 -0.48
N ALA A 146 -5.02 22.39 -0.78
CA ALA A 146 -6.05 22.59 0.25
C ALA A 146 -6.29 21.33 1.11
N ASP A 147 -6.11 20.14 0.54
CA ASP A 147 -6.36 18.85 1.20
C ASP A 147 -5.11 18.27 1.86
N ALA A 148 -3.92 18.84 1.59
CA ALA A 148 -2.64 18.32 2.08
C ALA A 148 -2.60 18.19 3.61
N THR A 149 -3.20 19.14 4.33
CA THR A 149 -3.27 19.08 5.80
C THR A 149 -4.19 17.96 6.27
N HIS A 150 -5.33 17.74 5.60
CA HIS A 150 -6.23 16.63 5.90
C HIS A 150 -5.59 15.28 5.58
N ALA A 151 -4.99 15.14 4.41
CA ALA A 151 -4.28 13.92 4.01
C ALA A 151 -3.20 13.56 5.04
N MET A 152 -2.37 14.52 5.45
CA MET A 152 -1.35 14.29 6.46
C MET A 152 -1.94 13.85 7.80
N LYS A 153 -3.02 14.50 8.28
CA LYS A 153 -3.72 14.08 9.51
C LYS A 153 -4.24 12.65 9.38
N LEU A 154 -4.97 12.35 8.30
CA LEU A 154 -5.58 11.05 8.07
C LEU A 154 -4.52 9.93 8.03
N LEU A 155 -3.45 10.12 7.26
CA LEU A 155 -2.37 9.15 7.13
C LEU A 155 -1.66 8.92 8.47
N HIS A 156 -1.38 9.97 9.24
CA HIS A 156 -0.80 9.80 10.58
C HIS A 156 -1.71 8.98 11.51
N TRP A 157 -3.01 9.29 11.55
CA TRP A 157 -3.92 8.54 12.40
C TRP A 157 -4.06 7.09 11.95
N LEU A 158 -4.07 6.82 10.65
CA LEU A 158 -4.08 5.45 10.12
C LEU A 158 -2.81 4.67 10.50
N VAL A 159 -1.64 5.30 10.46
CA VAL A 159 -0.36 4.65 10.79
C VAL A 159 -0.19 4.40 12.29
N PHE A 160 -0.71 5.30 13.14
CA PHE A 160 -0.48 5.25 14.58
C PHE A 160 -1.68 4.77 15.41
N ALA A 161 -2.82 4.48 14.78
CA ALA A 161 -3.96 3.93 15.48
C ALA A 161 -3.63 2.53 16.04
N LEU A 162 -4.06 2.28 17.28
CA LEU A 162 -3.90 0.98 17.93
C LEU A 162 -4.89 -0.05 17.39
N GLU A 163 -6.04 0.41 16.92
CA GLU A 163 -7.10 -0.40 16.34
C GLU A 163 -7.53 0.21 14.99
N PRO A 164 -8.01 -0.60 14.03
CA PRO A 164 -8.48 -0.10 12.74
C PRO A 164 -9.60 0.93 12.90
N LEU A 165 -9.36 2.14 12.38
CA LEU A 165 -10.34 3.22 12.41
C LEU A 165 -11.43 3.01 11.37
N GLN A 166 -12.68 3.24 11.79
CA GLN A 166 -13.83 3.28 10.89
C GLN A 166 -13.82 4.58 10.07
N MET A 167 -14.50 4.57 8.93
CA MET A 167 -14.57 5.74 8.04
C MET A 167 -15.18 6.96 8.75
N GLU A 168 -16.18 6.73 9.60
CA GLU A 168 -16.83 7.75 10.41
C GLU A 168 -15.85 8.38 11.43
N GLU A 169 -14.94 7.59 12.00
CA GLU A 169 -13.93 8.06 12.95
C GLU A 169 -12.87 8.90 12.24
N LEU A 170 -12.41 8.45 11.06
CA LEU A 170 -11.50 9.22 10.22
C LEU A 170 -12.10 10.56 9.77
N ALA A 171 -13.41 10.62 9.56
CA ALA A 171 -14.10 11.88 9.23
C ALA A 171 -14.13 12.85 10.41
N ILE A 172 -14.00 12.36 11.65
CA ILE A 172 -13.82 13.18 12.85
C ILE A 172 -12.36 13.61 12.98
N VAL A 173 -11.39 12.75 12.62
CA VAL A 173 -9.95 13.06 12.70
C VAL A 173 -9.58 14.37 12.02
N VAL A 174 -10.15 14.67 10.84
CA VAL A 174 -9.84 15.91 10.13
C VAL A 174 -10.25 17.16 10.91
N GLN A 175 -11.31 17.07 11.72
CA GLN A 175 -11.83 18.13 12.58
C GLN A 175 -10.99 18.36 13.84
N ILE A 176 -10.13 17.42 14.22
CA ILE A 176 -9.34 17.55 15.45
C ILE A 176 -8.32 18.69 15.30
N ASP A 177 -8.46 19.72 16.13
CA ASP A 177 -7.46 20.75 16.37
C ASP A 177 -6.72 20.44 17.67
N VAL A 178 -5.55 19.80 17.54
CA VAL A 178 -4.69 19.41 18.67
C VAL A 178 -4.23 20.61 19.49
N LYS A 179 -4.08 21.80 18.88
CA LYS A 179 -3.63 23.00 19.59
C LYS A 179 -4.72 23.59 20.47
N LYS A 180 -5.97 23.56 19.99
CA LYS A 180 -7.14 24.04 20.75
C LYS A 180 -7.76 22.97 21.65
N ASN A 181 -7.32 21.71 21.50
CA ASN A 181 -7.92 20.54 22.13
C ASN A 181 -9.45 20.49 21.91
N ALA A 182 -9.87 20.72 20.67
CA ALA A 182 -11.27 20.82 20.28
C ALA A 182 -11.49 20.31 18.86
N LEU A 183 -12.76 20.05 18.51
CA LEU A 183 -13.16 19.80 17.13
C LEU A 183 -13.52 21.13 16.46
N ASP A 184 -12.99 21.38 15.26
CA ASP A 184 -13.36 22.51 14.42
C ASP A 184 -14.50 22.10 13.47
N PRO A 185 -15.73 22.63 13.68
CA PRO A 185 -16.87 22.26 12.84
C PRO A 185 -16.72 22.71 11.38
N ASN A 186 -15.86 23.68 11.08
CA ASN A 186 -15.63 24.17 9.71
C ASN A 186 -14.79 23.18 8.88
N GLU A 187 -14.06 22.29 9.54
CA GLU A 187 -13.24 21.24 8.91
C GLU A 187 -14.04 19.96 8.64
N ARG A 188 -15.36 19.98 8.87
CA ARG A 188 -16.23 18.83 8.68
C ARG A 188 -16.37 18.51 7.19
N LEU A 189 -16.10 17.26 6.84
CA LEU A 189 -16.34 16.74 5.49
C LEU A 189 -17.85 16.66 5.20
N GLY A 190 -18.22 16.85 3.93
CA GLY A 190 -19.60 16.68 3.47
C GLY A 190 -20.07 15.23 3.59
N SER A 191 -19.16 14.28 3.34
CA SER A 191 -19.38 12.84 3.52
C SER A 191 -18.11 12.16 4.05
N PRO A 192 -18.23 11.13 4.92
CA PRO A 192 -17.07 10.31 5.29
C PRO A 192 -16.32 9.72 4.08
N LYS A 193 -17.04 9.43 2.99
CA LYS A 193 -16.43 8.91 1.75
C LYS A 193 -15.47 9.89 1.07
N ASP A 194 -15.52 11.18 1.41
CA ASP A 194 -14.61 12.17 0.84
C ASP A 194 -13.14 11.92 1.25
N ILE A 195 -12.89 11.13 2.30
CA ILE A 195 -11.54 10.65 2.66
C ILE A 195 -10.85 9.95 1.49
N LEU A 196 -11.59 9.14 0.73
CA LEU A 196 -11.06 8.41 -0.43
C LEU A 196 -10.67 9.36 -1.58
N LYS A 197 -11.30 10.55 -1.65
CA LYS A 197 -10.93 11.58 -2.62
C LYS A 197 -9.64 12.28 -2.20
N ILE A 198 -9.49 12.55 -0.90
CA ILE A 198 -8.32 13.21 -0.31
C ILE A 198 -7.08 12.31 -0.40
N CYS A 199 -7.20 11.06 0.04
CA CYS A 199 -6.06 10.14 0.14
C CYS A 199 -5.90 9.22 -1.08
N SER A 200 -6.83 9.25 -2.04
CA SER A 200 -6.69 8.52 -3.30
C SER A 200 -6.45 7.01 -3.04
N SER A 201 -5.56 6.37 -3.78
CA SER A 201 -5.18 4.96 -3.63
C SER A 201 -4.37 4.65 -2.36
N LEU A 202 -4.01 5.63 -1.53
CA LEU A 202 -3.28 5.40 -0.28
C LEU A 202 -4.17 4.73 0.78
N VAL A 203 -5.49 4.89 0.66
CA VAL A 203 -6.47 4.35 1.61
C VAL A 203 -7.53 3.57 0.84
N THR A 204 -7.86 2.40 1.35
CA THR A 204 -8.92 1.52 0.84
C THR A 204 -9.85 1.14 1.99
N VAL A 205 -11.07 0.72 1.67
CA VAL A 205 -12.15 0.40 2.63
C VAL A 205 -12.60 -1.02 2.39
#